data_AF-A0A7R9ZK27-F1
#
_entry.id   AF-A0A7R9ZK27-F1
#
_cell.length_a   1.000
_cell.length_b   1.000
_cell.length_c   1.000
_cell.angle_alpha   90.00
_cell.angle_beta   90.00
_cell.angle_gamma   90.00
#
_symmetry.space_group_name_H-M   'P 1'
#
loop_
_entity.id
_entity.type
_entity.pdbx_description
1 polymer ?
#
loop_
_entity_poly.entity_id
_entity_poly.type
_entity_poly.pdbx_seq_one_letter_code
_entity_poly.pdbx_strand_id
1 'polypeptide(L)'
;MWKKNTKNATQQRTNPTGNGPKRPRGRRPVKWIAAILIIMAARYNSASTSQIPSMMATSELKLEKVRTYRVNATHGTRHDFFRIHGCLTQFKNDIPTQEDWIAMRKLYVTVVGKENSTIRGNIEDNPIRVPTYVDLHPKMGRALYAKERIPNGTLVWSSEKEGSFTHPNQYRIFMINMPPKFACDMLFHWSYYTKADATEFGTIVTATMDDSALMNAGNAPNRVNLLEIYNETGDFAKAYASRDIEAGEQILVNYTDCSFPEGEIMFGMKTPNRTINRD
;
A
#
# COMPACT_ATOMS: atom_id res chain seq x y z
N MET A 1 -32.81 -32.95 9.87
CA MET A 1 -33.17 -33.13 8.45
C MET A 1 -34.03 -31.96 8.01
N TRP A 2 -33.42 -30.95 7.39
CA TRP A 2 -34.13 -29.77 6.88
C TRP A 2 -34.02 -29.76 5.35
N LYS A 3 -35.16 -29.87 4.67
CA LYS A 3 -35.26 -29.86 3.21
C LYS A 3 -35.17 -28.41 2.71
N LYS A 4 -34.12 -28.11 1.94
CA LYS A 4 -34.00 -26.88 1.14
C LYS A 4 -34.91 -26.99 -0.09
N ASN A 5 -35.75 -25.98 -0.29
CA ASN A 5 -36.65 -25.85 -1.42
C ASN A 5 -36.12 -24.73 -2.31
N THR A 6 -35.39 -25.08 -3.38
CA THR A 6 -34.86 -24.15 -4.38
C THR A 6 -35.82 -24.09 -5.57
N LYS A 7 -36.52 -22.95 -5.73
CA LYS A 7 -37.24 -22.64 -6.97
C LYS A 7 -36.34 -21.79 -7.86
N ASN A 8 -35.99 -22.34 -9.02
CA ASN A 8 -35.30 -21.67 -10.12
C ASN A 8 -36.27 -20.72 -10.84
N ALA A 9 -35.91 -19.45 -10.96
CA ALA A 9 -36.58 -18.49 -11.83
C ALA A 9 -35.68 -18.21 -13.04
N THR A 10 -36.04 -18.81 -14.17
CA THR A 10 -35.42 -18.58 -15.48
C THR A 10 -35.97 -17.29 -16.06
N GLN A 11 -35.17 -16.23 -16.08
CA GLN A 11 -35.55 -14.95 -16.70
C GLN A 11 -34.98 -14.90 -18.13
N GLN A 12 -35.88 -15.01 -19.12
CA GLN A 12 -35.56 -14.86 -20.54
C GLN A 12 -35.17 -13.40 -20.84
N ARG A 13 -33.97 -13.19 -21.38
CA ARG A 13 -33.54 -11.91 -21.96
C ARG A 13 -34.00 -11.83 -23.41
N THR A 14 -34.89 -10.89 -23.72
CA THR A 14 -35.20 -10.47 -25.09
C THR A 14 -34.31 -9.29 -25.48
N ASN A 15 -33.53 -9.44 -26.55
CA ASN A 15 -32.73 -8.37 -27.16
C ASN A 15 -33.61 -7.46 -28.03
N PRO A 16 -33.59 -6.12 -27.86
CA PRO A 16 -34.09 -5.20 -28.86
C PRO A 16 -32.99 -4.83 -29.86
N THR A 17 -33.23 -5.17 -31.13
CA THR A 17 -32.50 -4.71 -32.31
C THR A 17 -32.89 -3.27 -32.64
N GLY A 18 -32.08 -2.30 -32.22
CA GLY A 18 -32.23 -0.88 -32.56
C GLY A 18 -31.19 -0.42 -33.58
N ASN A 19 -31.57 -0.39 -34.86
CA ASN A 19 -30.80 0.26 -35.94
C ASN A 19 -30.84 1.79 -35.76
N GLY A 20 -29.73 2.37 -35.30
CA GLY A 20 -29.54 3.82 -35.23
C GLY A 20 -28.93 4.42 -36.52
N PRO A 21 -29.30 5.66 -36.90
CA PRO A 21 -28.88 6.27 -38.16
C PRO A 21 -27.40 6.71 -38.16
N LYS A 22 -26.73 6.43 -39.28
CA LYS A 22 -25.33 6.80 -39.58
C LYS A 22 -25.18 8.33 -39.61
N ARG A 23 -24.34 8.88 -38.73
CA ARG A 23 -23.91 10.29 -38.76
C ARG A 23 -22.89 10.54 -39.89
N PRO A 24 -22.95 11.69 -40.59
CA PRO A 24 -22.02 12.01 -41.66
C PRO A 24 -20.62 12.37 -41.11
N ARG A 25 -19.59 11.83 -41.76
CA ARG A 25 -18.18 12.12 -41.53
C ARG A 25 -17.84 13.51 -42.09
N GLY A 26 -17.83 14.52 -41.22
CA GLY A 26 -17.24 15.83 -41.53
C GLY A 26 -15.71 15.74 -41.47
N ARG A 27 -15.05 15.67 -42.62
CA ARG A 27 -13.61 15.95 -42.75
C ARG A 27 -13.41 17.46 -42.58
N ARG A 28 -12.70 17.89 -41.54
CA ARG A 28 -12.08 19.22 -41.49
C ARG A 28 -10.60 19.10 -41.84
N PRO A 29 -10.04 20.01 -42.64
CA PRO A 29 -8.65 19.98 -43.04
C PRO A 29 -7.72 20.41 -41.91
N VAL A 30 -6.69 19.60 -41.66
CA VAL A 30 -5.53 19.92 -40.83
C VAL A 30 -4.65 20.89 -41.62
N LYS A 31 -4.73 22.18 -41.30
CA LYS A 31 -3.68 23.17 -41.61
C LYS A 31 -3.63 24.16 -40.44
N TRP A 32 -2.41 24.54 -40.07
CA TRP A 32 -2.04 25.52 -39.05
C TRP A 32 -1.90 25.02 -37.61
N ILE A 33 -0.79 24.35 -37.27
CA ILE A 33 0.11 24.72 -36.16
C ILE A 33 1.52 24.23 -36.52
N ALA A 34 2.25 25.01 -37.30
CA ALA A 34 3.69 24.83 -37.54
C ALA A 34 4.33 26.22 -37.61
N ALA A 35 4.22 26.99 -36.52
CA ALA A 35 4.85 28.32 -36.41
C ALA A 35 4.98 28.84 -34.95
N ILE A 36 4.98 27.97 -33.93
CA ILE A 36 5.26 28.37 -32.53
C ILE A 36 6.15 27.30 -31.86
N LEU A 37 7.26 26.95 -32.50
CA LEU A 37 8.26 26.03 -31.92
C LEU A 37 9.71 26.46 -32.20
N ILE A 38 9.95 27.70 -32.69
CA ILE A 38 11.29 28.20 -33.02
C ILE A 38 11.66 29.50 -32.27
N ILE A 39 10.76 30.10 -31.47
CA ILE A 39 11.01 31.37 -30.74
C ILE A 39 11.00 31.20 -29.19
N MET A 40 11.12 29.97 -28.67
CA MET A 40 11.26 29.70 -27.22
C MET A 40 12.57 28.96 -26.88
N ALA A 41 13.56 28.96 -27.78
CA ALA A 41 14.85 28.30 -27.58
C ALA A 41 16.03 29.26 -27.34
N ALA A 42 15.79 30.56 -27.12
CA ALA A 42 16.86 31.56 -27.03
C ALA A 42 16.76 32.54 -25.83
N ARG A 43 15.95 32.23 -24.79
CA ARG A 43 15.89 33.03 -23.55
C ARG A 43 15.66 32.20 -22.30
N TYR A 44 16.46 31.16 -22.10
CA TYR A 44 16.53 30.46 -20.81
C TYR A 44 17.98 30.09 -20.49
N ASN A 45 18.83 31.11 -20.37
CA ASN A 45 20.19 30.95 -19.89
C ASN A 45 20.62 32.24 -19.19
N SER A 46 20.14 32.40 -17.95
CA SER A 46 20.75 33.19 -16.87
C SER A 46 19.68 33.59 -15.87
N ALA A 47 19.51 32.83 -14.78
CA ALA A 47 19.24 33.37 -13.45
C ALA A 47 18.99 32.25 -12.43
N SER A 48 19.74 32.33 -11.34
CA SER A 48 19.38 31.84 -10.01
C SER A 48 19.30 30.32 -9.83
N THR A 49 20.47 29.70 -9.74
CA THR A 49 20.68 28.51 -8.94
C THR A 49 20.51 28.88 -7.46
N SER A 50 19.27 29.06 -7.02
CA SER A 50 18.97 29.20 -5.59
C SER A 50 19.23 27.85 -4.93
N GLN A 51 20.17 27.84 -4.00
CA GLN A 51 20.54 26.73 -3.14
C GLN A 51 19.30 26.07 -2.54
N ILE A 52 18.88 24.94 -3.12
CA ILE A 52 18.07 23.95 -2.41
C ILE A 52 19.09 23.17 -1.56
N PRO A 53 18.96 23.15 -0.22
CA PRO A 53 19.83 22.35 0.61
C PRO A 53 19.73 20.89 0.17
N SER A 54 20.86 20.35 -0.28
CA SER A 54 21.04 18.94 -0.59
C SER A 54 20.87 18.10 0.68
N MET A 55 19.63 17.73 1.03
CA MET A 55 19.35 16.70 2.04
C MET A 55 19.57 15.27 1.49
N MET A 56 19.85 15.12 0.19
CA MET A 56 20.16 13.82 -0.42
C MET A 56 21.66 13.49 -0.39
N ALA A 57 22.57 14.45 -0.32
CA ALA A 57 24.01 14.17 -0.27
C ALA A 57 24.53 13.78 1.13
N THR A 58 23.73 13.95 2.18
CA THR A 58 24.02 13.36 3.50
C THR A 58 23.44 11.96 3.66
N SER A 59 22.89 11.37 2.59
CA SER A 59 22.47 9.97 2.56
C SER A 59 23.58 8.99 2.18
N GLU A 60 24.85 9.44 2.16
CA GLU A 60 25.95 8.66 2.75
C GLU A 60 25.71 8.45 4.27
N LEU A 61 24.53 7.93 4.58
CA LEU A 61 24.23 7.16 5.76
C LEU A 61 25.35 6.15 5.86
N LYS A 62 26.29 6.42 6.77
CA LYS A 62 27.08 5.49 7.59
C LYS A 62 26.71 4.01 7.40
N LEU A 63 26.92 3.47 6.21
CA LEU A 63 26.89 2.04 5.91
C LEU A 63 28.03 1.35 6.69
N GLU A 64 29.04 2.12 7.10
CA GLU A 64 30.14 1.72 7.99
C GLU A 64 29.72 1.29 9.40
N LYS A 65 28.49 1.60 9.85
CA LYS A 65 27.94 1.11 11.12
C LYS A 65 26.73 0.20 10.94
N VAL A 66 26.57 -0.43 9.78
CA VAL A 66 25.90 -1.73 9.71
C VAL A 66 26.83 -2.72 10.42
N ARG A 67 26.81 -2.64 11.76
CA ARG A 67 27.37 -3.64 12.66
C ARG A 67 26.97 -4.97 12.08
N THR A 68 27.98 -5.79 11.86
CA THR A 68 28.09 -7.24 11.64
C THR A 68 27.03 -8.10 12.35
N TYR A 69 25.75 -7.79 12.21
CA TYR A 69 24.70 -8.77 12.25
C TYR A 69 24.84 -9.54 10.94
N ARG A 70 25.74 -10.52 10.94
CA ARG A 70 25.65 -11.69 10.05
C ARG A 70 24.42 -12.51 10.44
N VAL A 71 23.26 -11.88 10.52
CA VAL A 71 22.02 -12.62 10.39
C VAL A 71 22.07 -13.09 8.95
N ASN A 72 22.17 -14.40 8.78
CA ASN A 72 22.05 -14.97 7.46
C ASN A 72 20.67 -14.54 6.96
N ALA A 73 20.61 -13.52 6.08
CA ALA A 73 19.38 -12.86 5.67
C ALA A 73 18.37 -13.84 5.08
N THR A 74 18.83 -15.05 4.74
CA THR A 74 18.04 -16.18 4.27
C THR A 74 17.23 -16.90 5.36
N HIS A 75 17.56 -16.75 6.65
CA HIS A 75 16.95 -17.51 7.76
C HIS A 75 16.43 -16.63 8.91
N GLY A 76 16.45 -15.30 8.77
CA GLY A 76 15.94 -14.40 9.81
C GLY A 76 14.44 -14.63 10.07
N THR A 77 14.09 -14.76 11.35
CA THR A 77 12.70 -14.87 11.81
C THR A 77 12.17 -13.51 12.25
N ARG A 78 10.85 -13.40 12.46
CA ARG A 78 10.22 -12.20 13.02
C ARG A 78 10.93 -11.77 14.31
N HIS A 79 11.19 -12.72 15.22
CA HIS A 79 11.88 -12.46 16.49
C HIS A 79 13.30 -11.90 16.31
N ASP A 80 14.03 -12.32 15.27
CA ASP A 80 15.34 -11.75 14.98
C ASP A 80 15.21 -10.28 14.56
N PHE A 81 14.23 -9.94 13.71
CA PHE A 81 13.98 -8.56 13.32
C PHE A 81 13.52 -7.68 14.49
N PHE A 82 12.74 -8.23 15.43
CA PHE A 82 12.42 -7.56 16.70
C PHE A 82 13.67 -7.12 17.45
N ARG A 83 14.67 -8.00 17.53
CA ARG A 83 15.91 -7.74 18.23
C ARG A 83 16.78 -6.75 17.48
N ILE A 84 16.90 -6.92 16.16
CA ILE A 84 17.70 -6.03 15.28
C ILE A 84 17.20 -4.60 15.38
N HIS A 85 15.88 -4.39 15.37
CA HIS A 85 15.26 -3.07 15.38
C HIS A 85 14.91 -2.54 16.76
N GLY A 86 15.16 -3.31 17.83
CA GLY A 86 14.91 -2.87 19.20
C GLY A 86 13.42 -2.70 19.54
N CYS A 87 12.52 -3.37 18.83
CA CYS A 87 11.06 -3.19 18.93
C CYS A 87 10.47 -3.48 20.32
N LEU A 88 11.20 -4.20 21.18
CA LEU A 88 10.79 -4.47 22.56
C LEU A 88 11.04 -3.29 23.51
N THR A 89 11.89 -2.34 23.11
CA THR A 89 12.37 -1.25 23.97
C THR A 89 12.08 0.14 23.41
N GLN A 90 11.81 0.24 22.12
CA GLN A 90 11.66 1.52 21.42
C GLN A 90 10.45 1.44 20.49
N PHE A 91 9.25 1.65 21.05
CA PHE A 91 8.07 1.92 20.24
C PHE A 91 7.82 3.42 20.25
N LYS A 92 8.22 4.09 19.17
CA LYS A 92 7.89 5.51 18.97
C LYS A 92 6.69 5.60 18.05
N ASN A 93 5.65 6.29 18.51
CA ASN A 93 4.43 6.52 17.73
C ASN A 93 4.60 7.73 16.78
N ASP A 94 5.73 7.79 16.08
CA ASP A 94 5.98 8.85 15.12
C ASP A 94 5.00 8.69 13.95
N ILE A 95 4.38 9.79 13.52
CA ILE A 95 3.53 9.81 12.32
C ILE A 95 4.45 9.86 11.11
N PRO A 96 4.43 8.86 10.21
CA PRO A 96 5.25 8.87 9.00
C PRO A 96 4.90 10.06 8.11
N THR A 97 5.91 10.69 7.51
CA THR A 97 5.69 11.74 6.50
C THR A 97 5.59 11.14 5.10
N GLN A 98 5.23 11.95 4.10
CA GLN A 98 5.24 11.51 2.71
C GLN A 98 6.64 11.07 2.26
N GLU A 99 7.70 11.75 2.70
CA GLU A 99 9.08 11.38 2.41
C GLU A 99 9.44 10.02 3.00
N ASP A 100 8.93 9.70 4.19
CA ASP A 100 9.10 8.41 4.83
C ASP A 100 8.42 7.28 4.02
N TRP A 101 7.18 7.50 3.56
CA TRP A 101 6.48 6.58 2.66
C TRP A 101 7.22 6.39 1.33
N ILE A 102 7.74 7.47 0.74
CA ILE A 102 8.55 7.41 -0.49
C ILE A 102 9.83 6.60 -0.25
N ALA A 103 10.51 6.80 0.88
CA ALA A 103 11.72 6.07 1.21
C ALA A 103 11.46 4.56 1.36
N MET A 104 10.38 4.17 2.04
CA MET A 104 9.98 2.76 2.17
C MET A 104 9.65 2.14 0.80
N ARG A 105 8.91 2.84 -0.06
CA ARG A 105 8.59 2.38 -1.42
C ARG A 105 9.84 2.24 -2.28
N LYS A 106 10.78 3.18 -2.20
CA LYS A 106 12.07 3.09 -2.89
C LYS A 106 12.86 1.87 -2.42
N LEU A 107 12.92 1.64 -1.11
CA LEU A 107 13.57 0.45 -0.55
C LEU A 107 12.92 -0.84 -1.07
N TYR A 108 11.58 -0.91 -1.09
CA TYR A 108 10.86 -2.05 -1.68
C TYR A 108 11.29 -2.30 -3.13
N VAL A 109 11.22 -1.28 -3.99
CA VAL A 109 11.59 -1.39 -5.41
C VAL A 109 13.06 -1.81 -5.58
N THR A 110 13.97 -1.30 -4.73
CA THR A 110 15.38 -1.71 -4.72
C THR A 110 15.53 -3.20 -4.42
N VAL A 111 14.73 -3.74 -3.49
CA VAL A 111 14.83 -5.13 -3.04
C VAL A 111 14.21 -6.11 -4.03
N VAL A 112 13.02 -5.82 -4.57
CA VAL A 112 12.34 -6.74 -5.50
C VAL A 112 12.79 -6.56 -6.95
N GLY A 113 13.36 -5.40 -7.27
CA GLY A 113 13.70 -4.99 -8.63
C GLY A 113 12.52 -4.32 -9.32
N LYS A 114 12.81 -3.31 -10.16
CA LYS A 114 11.78 -2.51 -10.86
C LYS A 114 10.79 -3.34 -11.66
N GLU A 115 11.27 -4.36 -12.38
CA GLU A 115 10.45 -5.22 -13.23
C GLU A 115 9.49 -6.13 -12.44
N ASN A 116 9.81 -6.44 -11.19
CA ASN A 116 8.97 -7.27 -10.32
C ASN A 116 8.16 -6.43 -9.32
N SER A 117 8.30 -5.11 -9.34
CA SER A 117 7.61 -4.22 -8.41
C SER A 117 6.11 -4.22 -8.68
N THR A 118 5.34 -4.42 -7.61
CA THR A 118 3.88 -4.26 -7.62
C THR A 118 3.41 -2.81 -7.54
N ILE A 119 4.30 -1.88 -7.17
CA ILE A 119 3.99 -0.45 -7.12
C ILE A 119 3.77 0.08 -8.55
N ARG A 120 2.63 0.74 -8.78
CA ARG A 120 2.23 1.32 -10.08
C ARG A 120 2.27 2.84 -10.05
N GLY A 121 2.41 3.45 -11.23
CA GLY A 121 2.40 4.91 -11.39
C GLY A 121 3.65 5.59 -10.80
N ASN A 122 3.54 6.88 -10.46
CA ASN A 122 4.65 7.61 -9.87
C ASN A 122 4.82 7.22 -8.40
N ILE A 123 6.02 6.83 -7.99
CA ILE A 123 6.33 6.40 -6.62
C ILE A 123 6.08 7.50 -5.58
N GLU A 124 6.01 8.76 -5.99
CA GLU A 124 5.81 9.91 -5.11
C GLU A 124 4.35 10.19 -4.77
N ASP A 125 3.41 9.65 -5.55
CA ASP A 125 1.97 9.91 -5.36
C ASP A 125 1.46 9.29 -4.05
N ASN A 126 0.57 9.98 -3.35
CA ASN A 126 -0.22 9.41 -2.25
C ASN A 126 -1.44 8.67 -2.84
N PRO A 127 -1.70 7.40 -2.48
CA PRO A 127 -2.84 6.64 -3.00
C PRO A 127 -4.17 7.04 -2.35
N ILE A 128 -4.16 7.80 -1.25
CA ILE A 128 -5.36 8.43 -0.69
C ILE A 128 -5.84 9.53 -1.64
N ARG A 129 -7.09 9.45 -2.06
CA ARG A 129 -7.70 10.31 -3.10
C ARG A 129 -8.59 11.41 -2.54
N VAL A 130 -8.68 11.51 -1.23
CA VAL A 130 -9.51 12.48 -0.50
C VAL A 130 -8.66 13.23 0.52
N PRO A 131 -9.01 14.47 0.90
CA PRO A 131 -8.27 15.20 1.93
C PRO A 131 -8.37 14.50 3.29
N THR A 132 -7.22 14.18 3.88
CA THR A 132 -7.12 13.49 5.17
C THR A 132 -6.06 14.15 6.06
N TYR A 133 -6.05 13.76 7.33
CA TYR A 133 -4.96 14.03 8.27
C TYR A 133 -4.80 12.86 9.24
N VAL A 134 -3.63 12.77 9.87
CA VAL A 134 -3.34 11.74 10.88
C VAL A 134 -3.29 12.40 12.25
N ASP A 135 -3.91 11.76 13.24
CA ASP A 135 -3.83 12.16 14.65
C ASP A 135 -3.79 10.93 15.57
N LEU A 136 -3.59 11.15 16.87
CA LEU A 136 -3.59 10.11 17.89
C LEU A 136 -5.02 9.88 18.43
N HIS A 137 -5.57 8.72 18.11
CA HIS A 137 -6.77 8.19 18.74
C HIS A 137 -6.45 7.65 20.15
N PRO A 138 -7.23 8.01 21.19
CA PRO A 138 -6.91 7.74 22.60
C PRO A 138 -6.79 6.25 22.95
N LYS A 139 -7.40 5.35 22.15
CA LYS A 139 -7.36 3.89 22.37
C LYS A 139 -6.64 3.11 21.28
N MET A 140 -6.41 3.71 20.12
CA MET A 140 -5.93 2.99 18.92
C MET A 140 -4.55 3.47 18.46
N GLY A 141 -3.98 4.51 19.09
CA GLY A 141 -2.72 5.10 18.63
C GLY A 141 -2.98 5.96 17.40
N ARG A 142 -2.12 5.87 16.38
CA ARG A 142 -2.27 6.66 15.15
C ARG A 142 -3.55 6.26 14.41
N ALA A 143 -4.24 7.26 13.85
CA ALA A 143 -5.47 7.08 13.13
C ALA A 143 -5.55 8.09 11.98
N LEU A 144 -6.08 7.64 10.84
CA LEU A 144 -6.40 8.49 9.69
C LEU A 144 -7.82 9.07 9.83
N TYR A 145 -7.97 10.37 9.61
CA TYR A 145 -9.22 11.11 9.73
C TYR A 145 -9.54 11.86 8.43
N ALA A 146 -10.83 12.00 8.13
CA ALA A 146 -11.30 12.82 7.02
C ALA A 146 -11.14 14.31 7.35
N LYS A 147 -10.52 15.08 6.47
CA LYS A 147 -10.37 16.54 6.66
C LYS A 147 -11.64 17.31 6.28
N GLU A 148 -12.42 16.74 5.38
CA GLU A 148 -13.69 17.26 4.89
C GLU A 148 -14.71 16.12 4.73
N ARG A 149 -15.98 16.44 4.48
CA ARG A 149 -17.01 15.42 4.23
C ARG A 149 -16.67 14.64 2.96
N ILE A 150 -16.65 13.31 3.04
CA ILE A 150 -16.46 12.40 1.91
C ILE A 150 -17.81 11.77 1.57
N PRO A 151 -18.39 12.05 0.40
CA PRO A 151 -19.67 11.47 0.00
C PRO A 151 -19.60 9.94 -0.16
N ASN A 152 -20.73 9.27 0.08
CA ASN A 152 -20.90 7.85 -0.21
C ASN A 152 -20.51 7.51 -1.66
N GLY A 153 -19.79 6.41 -1.88
CA GLY A 153 -19.31 5.95 -3.17
C GLY A 153 -18.05 6.66 -3.68
N THR A 154 -17.49 7.61 -2.93
CA THR A 154 -16.23 8.28 -3.29
C THR A 154 -15.06 7.30 -3.19
N LEU A 155 -14.17 7.28 -4.19
CA LEU A 155 -12.91 6.54 -4.11
C LEU A 155 -12.02 7.20 -3.06
N VAL A 156 -11.68 6.48 -1.98
CA VAL A 156 -10.86 6.98 -0.87
C VAL A 156 -9.41 6.54 -1.02
N TRP A 157 -9.16 5.29 -1.39
CA TRP A 157 -7.82 4.71 -1.46
C TRP A 157 -7.70 3.69 -2.59
N SER A 158 -6.47 3.43 -3.03
CA SER A 158 -6.11 2.41 -4.01
C SER A 158 -4.81 1.71 -3.64
N SER A 159 -4.71 0.40 -3.82
CA SER A 159 -3.51 -0.39 -3.49
C SER A 159 -2.30 -0.19 -4.42
N GLU A 160 -2.27 0.90 -5.21
CA GLU A 160 -1.22 1.14 -6.23
C GLU A 160 0.19 1.27 -5.63
N LYS A 161 0.28 1.51 -4.32
CA LYS A 161 1.54 1.75 -3.62
C LYS A 161 1.91 0.65 -2.63
N GLU A 162 1.14 -0.44 -2.62
CA GLU A 162 1.46 -1.62 -1.83
C GLU A 162 2.58 -2.45 -2.49
N GLY A 163 3.49 -2.94 -1.65
CA GLY A 163 4.59 -3.80 -2.07
C GLY A 163 4.32 -5.25 -1.71
N SER A 164 4.29 -6.15 -2.69
CA SER A 164 4.13 -7.59 -2.46
C SER A 164 5.43 -8.34 -2.66
N PHE A 165 5.85 -9.05 -1.62
CA PHE A 165 7.02 -9.94 -1.63
C PHE A 165 6.56 -11.36 -1.97
N THR A 166 7.00 -11.86 -3.12
CA THR A 166 6.71 -13.22 -3.57
C THR A 166 7.71 -14.24 -3.04
N HIS A 167 8.88 -13.78 -2.57
CA HIS A 167 9.90 -14.64 -1.99
C HIS A 167 10.28 -14.17 -0.57
N PRO A 168 10.37 -15.10 0.41
CA PRO A 168 10.83 -14.82 1.78
C PRO A 168 12.10 -13.98 1.91
N ASN A 169 13.12 -14.24 1.07
CA ASN A 169 14.38 -13.52 1.13
C ASN A 169 14.24 -12.04 0.77
N GLN A 170 13.32 -11.68 -0.12
CA GLN A 170 13.06 -10.29 -0.46
C GLN A 170 12.54 -9.55 0.78
N TYR A 171 11.51 -10.07 1.44
CA TYR A 171 10.96 -9.44 2.64
C TYR A 171 12.00 -9.33 3.77
N ARG A 172 12.82 -10.37 3.98
CA ARG A 172 13.90 -10.32 4.99
C ARG A 172 14.93 -9.22 4.68
N ILE A 173 15.37 -9.09 3.42
CA ILE A 173 16.29 -8.03 3.01
C ILE A 173 15.65 -6.66 3.20
N PHE A 174 14.38 -6.50 2.82
CA PHE A 174 13.61 -5.29 3.06
C PHE A 174 13.57 -4.94 4.55
N MET A 175 13.26 -5.91 5.42
CA MET A 175 13.21 -5.70 6.86
C MET A 175 14.57 -5.35 7.46
N ILE A 176 15.68 -5.94 7.01
CA ILE A 176 17.04 -5.60 7.51
C ILE A 176 17.38 -4.13 7.22
N ASN A 177 16.95 -3.62 6.07
CA ASN A 177 17.28 -2.28 5.60
C ASN A 177 16.23 -1.23 5.96
N MET A 178 15.12 -1.63 6.59
CA MET A 178 14.07 -0.73 7.04
C MET A 178 14.59 0.20 8.15
N PRO A 179 14.32 1.52 8.11
CA PRO A 179 14.63 2.40 9.23
C PRO A 179 14.00 1.87 10.53
N PRO A 180 14.76 1.80 11.65
CA PRO A 180 14.25 1.24 12.90
C PRO A 180 12.94 1.86 13.38
N LYS A 181 12.71 3.15 13.12
CA LYS A 181 11.47 3.85 13.48
C LYS A 181 10.20 3.28 12.84
N PHE A 182 10.30 2.57 11.72
CA PHE A 182 9.16 1.97 11.00
C PHE A 182 9.17 0.46 10.97
N ALA A 183 10.31 -0.16 11.27
CA ALA A 183 10.44 -1.61 11.20
C ALA A 183 9.46 -2.33 12.12
N CYS A 184 9.21 -1.81 13.32
CA CYS A 184 8.27 -2.41 14.26
C CYS A 184 6.83 -2.32 13.76
N ASP A 185 6.44 -1.17 13.23
CA ASP A 185 5.12 -0.99 12.63
C ASP A 185 4.91 -1.88 11.41
N MET A 186 5.92 -1.97 10.55
CA MET A 186 5.91 -2.87 9.41
C MET A 186 5.75 -4.33 9.84
N LEU A 187 6.46 -4.77 10.89
CA LEU A 187 6.39 -6.13 11.41
C LEU A 187 5.07 -6.47 12.11
N PHE A 188 4.35 -5.48 12.64
CA PHE A 188 3.15 -5.71 13.46
C PHE A 188 1.84 -5.38 12.76
N HIS A 189 1.82 -4.31 11.98
CA HIS A 189 0.60 -3.63 11.59
C HIS A 189 0.52 -3.39 10.09
N TRP A 190 1.63 -3.09 9.43
CA TRP A 190 1.62 -2.64 8.04
C TRP A 190 2.04 -3.71 7.03
N SER A 191 2.15 -4.96 7.47
CA SER A 191 2.29 -6.09 6.56
C SER A 191 1.37 -7.23 6.94
N TYR A 192 0.86 -7.91 5.91
CA TYR A 192 -0.07 -9.01 6.05
C TYR A 192 0.25 -10.12 5.06
N TYR A 193 -0.16 -11.33 5.42
CA TYR A 193 0.07 -12.54 4.64
C TYR A 193 -1.20 -12.91 3.91
N THR A 194 -1.11 -13.12 2.60
CA THR A 194 -2.21 -13.61 1.78
C THR A 194 -1.84 -14.90 1.08
N LYS A 195 -2.84 -15.76 0.89
CA LYS A 195 -2.69 -16.96 0.07
C LYS A 195 -2.50 -16.53 -1.39
N ALA A 196 -1.54 -17.15 -2.05
CA ALA A 196 -1.25 -16.89 -3.45
C ALA A 196 -0.86 -18.20 -4.14
N ASP A 197 -1.88 -18.93 -4.62
CA ASP A 197 -1.72 -20.27 -5.22
C ASP A 197 -0.77 -20.29 -6.42
N ALA A 198 -0.60 -19.14 -7.10
CA ALA A 198 0.31 -18.98 -8.23
C ALA A 198 1.78 -18.77 -7.84
N THR A 199 2.12 -18.75 -6.55
CA THR A 199 3.50 -18.53 -6.07
C THR A 199 4.14 -19.82 -5.57
N GLU A 200 5.47 -19.93 -5.69
CA GLU A 200 6.25 -21.09 -5.23
C GLU A 200 5.97 -21.45 -3.76
N PHE A 201 5.75 -20.42 -2.92
CA PHE A 201 5.54 -20.58 -1.49
C PHE A 201 4.05 -20.65 -1.09
N GLY A 202 3.12 -20.54 -2.06
CA GLY A 202 1.68 -20.51 -1.82
C GLY A 202 1.20 -19.32 -0.97
N THR A 203 2.07 -18.35 -0.69
CA THR A 203 1.83 -17.21 0.20
C THR A 203 2.72 -16.04 -0.23
N ILE A 204 2.17 -14.83 -0.17
CA ILE A 204 2.93 -13.59 -0.29
C ILE A 204 2.82 -12.76 0.98
N VAL A 205 3.76 -11.83 1.15
CA VAL A 205 3.64 -10.75 2.14
C VAL A 205 3.36 -9.46 1.41
N THR A 206 2.28 -8.77 1.75
CA THR A 206 2.01 -7.42 1.25
C THR A 206 2.31 -6.41 2.34
N ALA A 207 3.06 -5.37 1.99
CA ALA A 207 3.41 -4.25 2.84
C ALA A 207 2.71 -2.98 2.36
N THR A 208 1.93 -2.37 3.24
CA THR A 208 1.29 -1.08 3.02
C THR A 208 2.28 0.03 3.38
N MET A 209 2.63 0.87 2.42
CA MET A 209 3.66 1.91 2.54
C MET A 209 3.12 3.29 2.18
N ASP A 210 1.94 3.59 2.72
CA ASP A 210 1.22 4.84 2.59
C ASP A 210 0.28 5.05 3.79
N ASP A 211 -0.45 6.16 3.80
CA ASP A 211 -1.32 6.54 4.93
C ASP A 211 -2.45 5.54 5.22
N SER A 212 -2.81 4.62 4.30
CA SER A 212 -3.80 3.58 4.61
C SER A 212 -3.31 2.60 5.68
N ALA A 213 -2.00 2.50 5.88
CA ALA A 213 -1.39 1.77 6.99
C ALA A 213 -1.80 2.32 8.38
N LEU A 214 -2.38 3.52 8.42
CA LEU A 214 -2.86 4.21 9.62
C LEU A 214 -4.39 4.18 9.76
N MET A 215 -5.10 3.52 8.84
CA MET A 215 -6.52 3.21 9.01
C MET A 215 -6.64 2.15 10.10
N ASN A 216 -7.59 2.31 11.01
CA ASN A 216 -7.81 1.31 12.07
C ASN A 216 -8.96 0.38 11.69
N ALA A 217 -9.00 -0.79 12.34
CA ALA A 217 -10.10 -1.72 12.22
C ALA A 217 -11.40 -1.14 12.80
N GLY A 218 -12.47 -1.17 12.00
CA GLY A 218 -13.83 -1.01 12.49
C GLY A 218 -14.31 -2.31 13.13
N ASN A 219 -14.05 -2.53 14.42
CA ASN A 219 -14.40 -3.78 15.14
C ASN A 219 -15.92 -4.10 15.21
N ALA A 220 -16.79 -3.28 14.61
CA ALA A 220 -18.21 -3.53 14.50
C ALA A 220 -18.67 -3.21 13.06
N PRO A 221 -19.56 -4.01 12.46
CA PRO A 221 -19.99 -3.82 11.07
C PRO A 221 -20.54 -2.41 10.75
N ASN A 222 -21.14 -1.74 11.74
CA ASN A 222 -21.67 -0.39 11.60
C ASN A 222 -20.63 0.74 11.76
N ARG A 223 -19.39 0.40 12.11
CA ARG A 223 -18.30 1.37 12.28
C ARG A 223 -17.38 1.43 11.06
N VAL A 224 -17.27 0.35 10.30
CA VAL A 224 -16.53 0.34 9.04
C VAL A 224 -17.20 1.35 8.11
N ASN A 225 -16.40 2.26 7.53
CA ASN A 225 -16.88 3.25 6.59
C ASN A 225 -16.21 3.15 5.22
N LEU A 226 -15.29 2.21 5.03
CA LEU A 226 -14.74 1.84 3.72
C LEU A 226 -15.22 0.47 3.23
N LEU A 227 -15.53 0.38 1.94
CA LEU A 227 -15.79 -0.84 1.19
C LEU A 227 -14.62 -1.09 0.23
N GLU A 228 -13.88 -2.16 0.47
CA GLU A 228 -12.81 -2.60 -0.43
C GLU A 228 -13.36 -3.44 -1.57
N ILE A 229 -12.97 -3.10 -2.79
CA ILE A 229 -13.35 -3.79 -4.02
C ILE A 229 -12.08 -4.22 -4.72
N TYR A 230 -11.94 -5.53 -4.89
CA TYR A 230 -10.84 -6.13 -5.64
C TYR A 230 -11.21 -6.24 -7.12
N ASN A 231 -10.22 -6.11 -8.00
CA ASN A 231 -10.40 -6.45 -9.40
C ASN A 231 -10.58 -7.97 -9.60
N GLU A 232 -10.92 -8.40 -10.81
CA GLU A 232 -11.14 -9.82 -11.14
C GLU A 232 -9.95 -10.73 -10.83
N THR A 233 -8.73 -10.17 -10.83
CA THR A 233 -7.52 -10.93 -10.52
C THR A 233 -7.19 -10.98 -9.02
N GLY A 234 -7.87 -10.17 -8.19
CA GLY A 234 -7.58 -10.05 -6.76
C GLY A 234 -6.34 -9.23 -6.42
N ASP A 235 -5.54 -8.82 -7.41
CA ASP A 235 -4.24 -8.16 -7.21
C ASP A 235 -4.35 -6.68 -6.85
N PHE A 236 -5.53 -6.08 -7.07
CA PHE A 236 -5.69 -4.65 -6.95
C PHE A 236 -6.98 -4.29 -6.22
N ALA A 237 -6.83 -3.62 -5.07
CA ALA A 237 -7.92 -3.14 -4.26
C ALA A 237 -8.13 -1.64 -4.48
N LYS A 238 -9.40 -1.25 -4.56
CA LYS A 238 -9.84 0.13 -4.39
C LYS A 238 -10.78 0.17 -3.19
N ALA A 239 -10.61 1.14 -2.31
CA ALA A 239 -11.54 1.37 -1.22
C ALA A 239 -12.42 2.57 -1.49
N TYR A 240 -13.72 2.38 -1.40
CA TYR A 240 -14.74 3.41 -1.59
C TYR A 240 -15.43 3.70 -0.25
N ALA A 241 -15.83 4.95 -0.03
CA ALA A 241 -16.68 5.28 1.11
C ALA A 241 -18.01 4.51 1.01
N SER A 242 -18.34 3.69 2.01
CA SER A 242 -19.56 2.87 2.05
C SER A 242 -20.81 3.62 2.51
N ARG A 243 -20.59 4.84 3.03
CA ARG A 243 -21.57 5.85 3.42
C ARG A 243 -20.89 7.22 3.37
N ASP A 244 -21.64 8.27 3.66
CA ASP A 244 -21.01 9.57 3.92
C ASP A 244 -20.10 9.47 5.17
N ILE A 245 -18.91 10.06 5.08
CA ILE A 245 -17.94 10.19 6.18
C ILE A 245 -17.83 11.68 6.50
N GLU A 246 -18.11 12.05 7.74
CA GLU A 246 -18.11 13.46 8.14
C GLU A 246 -16.69 14.00 8.34
N ALA A 247 -16.52 15.32 8.24
CA ALA A 247 -15.25 15.96 8.55
C ALA A 247 -14.85 15.70 10.01
N GLY A 248 -13.60 15.30 10.24
CA GLY A 248 -13.08 14.88 11.54
C GLY A 248 -13.46 13.45 11.93
N GLU A 249 -14.24 12.73 11.13
CA GLU A 249 -14.51 11.32 11.36
C GLU A 249 -13.29 10.46 11.01
N GLN A 250 -13.03 9.43 11.82
CA GLN A 250 -11.99 8.46 11.56
C GLN A 250 -12.33 7.57 10.35
N ILE A 251 -11.36 7.31 9.49
CA ILE A 251 -11.49 6.38 8.38
C ILE A 251 -11.19 4.96 8.89
N LEU A 252 -12.16 4.06 8.74
CA LEU A 252 -12.17 2.72 9.32
C LEU A 252 -12.40 1.65 8.25
N VAL A 253 -11.56 0.63 8.30
CA VAL A 253 -11.54 -0.52 7.38
C VAL A 253 -11.91 -1.81 8.09
N ASN A 254 -12.29 -2.84 7.31
CA ASN A 254 -12.54 -4.17 7.85
C ASN A 254 -11.32 -5.07 7.67
N TYR A 255 -10.68 -5.49 8.77
CA TYR A 255 -9.53 -6.40 8.73
C TYR A 255 -9.86 -7.89 8.89
N THR A 256 -11.14 -8.27 8.96
CA THR A 256 -11.50 -9.69 9.18
C THR A 256 -10.98 -10.63 8.09
N ASP A 257 -10.72 -10.11 6.90
CA ASP A 257 -10.41 -10.91 5.72
C ASP A 257 -8.90 -10.90 5.38
N CYS A 258 -8.09 -10.17 6.16
CA CYS A 258 -6.71 -9.83 5.78
C CYS A 258 -5.62 -10.65 6.51
N SER A 259 -5.96 -11.51 7.47
CA SER A 259 -4.95 -12.30 8.19
C SER A 259 -5.05 -13.78 7.87
N PHE A 260 -4.00 -14.33 7.25
CA PHE A 260 -3.77 -15.77 7.16
C PHE A 260 -2.69 -16.17 8.17
N PRO A 261 -3.04 -16.64 9.38
CA PRO A 261 -2.08 -16.86 10.47
C PRO A 261 -0.96 -17.85 10.14
N GLU A 262 -1.25 -18.84 9.28
CA GLU A 262 -0.27 -19.82 8.81
C GLU A 262 0.75 -19.21 7.85
N GLY A 263 0.45 -18.05 7.26
CA GLY A 263 1.31 -17.35 6.33
C GLY A 263 2.68 -17.02 6.92
N GLU A 264 2.76 -16.65 8.21
CA GLU A 264 4.04 -16.42 8.89
C GLU A 264 4.95 -17.65 8.90
N ILE A 265 4.37 -18.84 9.07
CA ILE A 265 5.10 -20.10 9.11
C ILE A 265 5.55 -20.47 7.69
N MET A 266 4.64 -20.38 6.71
CA MET A 266 4.94 -20.71 5.31
C MET A 266 5.98 -19.77 4.71
N PHE A 267 5.95 -18.50 5.07
CA PHE A 267 6.95 -17.52 4.64
C PHE A 267 8.27 -17.63 5.43
N GLY A 268 8.36 -18.55 6.40
CA GLY A 268 9.55 -18.78 7.23
C GLY A 268 9.87 -17.61 8.16
N MET A 269 8.87 -16.81 8.54
CA MET A 269 9.00 -15.71 9.50
C MET A 269 8.75 -16.18 10.93
N LYS A 270 8.20 -17.38 11.12
CA LYS A 270 8.02 -18.01 12.42
C LYS A 270 8.64 -19.41 12.42
N THR A 271 9.42 -19.74 13.46
CA THR A 271 9.88 -21.12 13.65
C THR A 271 8.69 -21.99 14.03
N PRO A 272 8.46 -23.13 13.37
CA PRO A 272 7.47 -24.11 13.83
C PRO A 272 7.84 -24.54 15.25
N ASN A 273 6.97 -24.27 16.23
CA ASN A 273 7.02 -24.75 17.61
C ASN A 273 8.42 -25.09 18.16
N ARG A 274 9.29 -24.10 18.30
CA ARG A 274 10.21 -24.16 19.44
C ARG A 274 9.35 -23.93 20.67
N THR A 275 9.07 -24.99 21.42
CA THR A 275 8.76 -24.86 22.84
C THR A 275 9.87 -23.98 23.40
N ILE A 276 9.55 -22.72 23.68
CA ILE A 276 10.46 -21.84 24.38
C ILE A 276 10.51 -22.43 25.79
N ASN A 277 11.49 -23.31 26.03
CA ASN A 277 11.88 -23.61 27.40
C ASN A 277 12.28 -22.27 27.99
N ARG A 278 11.42 -21.76 28.88
CA ARG A 278 11.70 -20.58 29.69
C ARG A 278 12.66 -21.06 30.77
N ASP A 279 13.94 -21.12 30.42
CA ASP A 279 15.03 -21.20 31.39
C ASP A 279 15.37 -19.79 31.89
#